data_AF-A0A5E7CQZ0-F1
#
_entry.id   AF-A0A5E7CQZ0-F1
#
_cell.length_a   1.000
_cell.length_b   1.000
_cell.length_c   1.000
_cell.angle_alpha   90.00
_cell.angle_beta   90.00
_cell.angle_gamma   90.00
#
_symmetry.space_group_name_H-M   'P 1'
#
loop_
_entity.id
_entity.type
_entity.pdbx_description
1 polymer ?
#
loop_
_entity_poly.entity_id
_entity_poly.type
_entity_poly.pdbx_seq_one_letter_code
_entity_poly.pdbx_strand_id
1 'polypeptide(L)'
;MKRFLSIAMALCIGLTMSLDANAKRFGGGKSAGAAPSHQTSQMAPSSPAGGAAATAGAAGAAGAAAKAGGASKWLGPLAGIAAGGLLASMFMGGGFQGMQIFDILIMAVIAFVIFRFIAARRRKQQEHLAPAGAPMQREVFEQKPAGMGSIFGGSAAPAAARPVINAPAWFNEQSFLEAARSHFQSLQQHWDANEMDKIAEFVTPQMLEFLKRERADLGDAFQSTYIDNLQVQLDGVDDRADKTIATLTFSGVSKTSRFDQGEVFSESWNMERPQGENQPWLVAGIRQNG
;
A
#
# COMPACT_ATOMS: atom_id res chain seq x y z
N MET A 1 -13.85 -34.38 -39.16
CA MET A 1 -13.02 -34.31 -37.94
C MET A 1 -12.00 -33.17 -37.97
N LYS A 2 -11.09 -33.09 -38.95
CA LYS A 2 -10.05 -32.04 -39.00
C LYS A 2 -10.60 -30.60 -38.99
N ARG A 3 -11.69 -30.33 -39.74
CA ARG A 3 -12.32 -28.99 -39.81
C ARG A 3 -13.01 -28.57 -38.50
N PHE A 4 -13.58 -29.53 -37.76
CA PHE A 4 -14.19 -29.28 -36.45
C PHE A 4 -13.13 -28.97 -35.40
N LEU A 5 -12.00 -29.69 -35.44
CA LEU A 5 -10.87 -29.46 -34.55
C LEU A 5 -10.21 -28.09 -34.82
N SER A 6 -10.10 -27.67 -36.09
CA SER A 6 -9.59 -26.35 -36.45
C SER A 6 -10.52 -25.21 -36.02
N ILE A 7 -11.83 -25.38 -36.12
CA ILE A 7 -12.81 -24.37 -35.66
C ILE A 7 -12.83 -24.30 -34.12
N ALA A 8 -12.79 -25.44 -33.43
CA ALA A 8 -12.71 -25.47 -31.97
C ALA A 8 -11.38 -24.85 -31.48
N MET A 9 -10.27 -25.14 -32.14
CA MET A 9 -8.96 -24.56 -31.81
C MET A 9 -8.89 -23.06 -32.12
N ALA A 10 -9.49 -22.60 -33.22
CA ALA A 10 -9.62 -21.17 -33.53
C ALA A 10 -10.53 -20.44 -32.53
N LEU A 11 -11.60 -21.09 -32.06
CA LEU A 11 -12.47 -20.56 -30.99
C LEU A 11 -11.73 -20.50 -29.65
N CYS A 12 -10.96 -21.54 -29.29
CA CYS A 12 -10.13 -21.55 -28.09
C CYS A 12 -9.04 -20.47 -28.12
N ILE A 13 -8.39 -20.25 -29.27
CA ILE A 13 -7.40 -19.19 -29.44
C ILE A 13 -8.08 -17.80 -29.45
N GLY A 14 -9.27 -17.68 -30.05
CA GLY A 14 -10.07 -16.45 -30.02
C GLY A 14 -10.53 -16.05 -28.61
N LEU A 15 -10.83 -17.02 -27.75
CA LEU A 15 -11.16 -16.80 -26.34
C LEU A 15 -9.94 -16.40 -25.47
N THR A 16 -8.71 -16.64 -25.93
CA THR A 16 -7.49 -16.27 -25.20
C THR A 16 -6.97 -14.87 -25.51
N MET A 17 -7.46 -14.19 -26.55
CA MET A 17 -6.89 -12.91 -27.01
C MET A 17 -7.61 -11.64 -26.55
N SER A 18 -8.67 -11.68 -25.74
CA SER A 18 -9.27 -10.45 -25.19
C SER A 18 -10.06 -10.67 -23.92
N LEU A 19 -9.35 -10.87 -22.82
CA LEU A 19 -9.80 -10.44 -21.50
C LEU A 19 -8.63 -9.72 -20.85
N ASP A 20 -8.29 -8.55 -21.39
CA ASP A 20 -7.53 -7.56 -20.62
C ASP A 20 -8.52 -7.05 -19.56
N ALA A 21 -8.69 -7.83 -18.48
CA ALA A 21 -9.52 -7.47 -17.35
C ALA A 21 -8.76 -6.41 -16.55
N ASN A 22 -8.73 -5.19 -17.09
CA ASN A 22 -8.18 -4.02 -16.42
C ASN A 22 -9.17 -3.55 -15.35
N ALA A 23 -9.36 -4.37 -14.32
CA ALA A 23 -10.19 -4.05 -13.18
C ALA A 23 -9.53 -2.96 -12.34
N LYS A 24 -10.09 -1.76 -12.44
CA LYS A 24 -9.66 -0.63 -11.63
C LYS A 24 -10.48 -0.57 -10.35
N ARG A 25 -9.78 -0.27 -9.24
CA ARG A 25 -10.40 0.07 -7.95
C ARG A 25 -11.38 1.23 -8.11
N PHE A 26 -12.26 1.38 -7.13
CA PHE A 26 -13.18 2.51 -7.05
C PHE A 26 -12.45 3.85 -7.29
N GLY A 27 -12.99 4.71 -8.16
CA GLY A 27 -12.35 5.97 -8.55
C GLY A 27 -11.18 5.82 -9.54
N GLY A 28 -10.97 4.63 -10.11
CA GLY A 28 -10.03 4.41 -11.20
C GLY A 28 -8.55 4.56 -10.83
N GLY A 29 -8.21 4.59 -9.54
CA GLY A 29 -6.87 4.96 -9.08
C GLY A 29 -6.51 6.42 -9.34
N LYS A 30 -7.50 7.30 -9.51
CA LYS A 30 -7.32 8.74 -9.74
C LYS A 30 -7.70 9.53 -8.49
N SER A 31 -7.28 10.79 -8.46
CA SER A 31 -7.70 11.74 -7.42
C SER A 31 -8.81 12.64 -7.95
N ALA A 32 -9.86 12.85 -7.16
CA ALA A 32 -11.00 13.69 -7.53
C ALA A 32 -11.77 14.19 -6.30
N GLY A 33 -12.57 15.25 -6.49
CA GLY A 33 -13.45 15.79 -5.46
C GLY A 33 -12.75 16.68 -4.44
N ALA A 34 -13.34 16.80 -3.25
CA ALA A 34 -12.84 17.64 -2.18
C ALA A 34 -11.49 17.14 -1.65
N ALA A 35 -10.54 18.06 -1.49
CA ALA A 35 -9.22 17.75 -0.96
C ALA A 35 -9.30 17.32 0.52
N PRO A 36 -8.54 16.30 0.95
CA PRO A 36 -8.43 15.93 2.35
C PRO A 36 -7.97 17.12 3.20
N SER A 37 -8.66 17.38 4.32
CA SER A 37 -8.25 18.43 5.27
C SER A 37 -7.04 18.01 6.10
N HIS A 38 -6.89 16.71 6.34
CA HIS A 38 -5.73 16.12 6.98
C HIS A 38 -4.96 15.31 5.95
N GLN A 39 -3.63 15.38 5.98
CA GLN A 39 -2.80 14.54 5.13
C GLN A 39 -1.95 13.65 6.02
N THR A 40 -2.04 12.33 5.81
CA THR A 40 -0.99 11.44 6.27
C THR A 40 0.31 11.91 5.63
N SER A 41 1.26 12.41 6.42
CA SER A 41 2.65 12.50 5.99
C SER A 41 3.20 11.08 5.89
N GLN A 42 2.92 10.40 4.79
CA GLN A 42 3.60 9.15 4.48
C GLN A 42 5.03 9.54 4.15
N MET A 43 5.96 9.26 5.07
CA MET A 43 7.39 9.45 4.85
C MET A 43 7.77 8.70 3.58
N ALA A 44 7.99 9.43 2.49
CA ALA A 44 8.61 8.88 1.29
C ALA A 44 9.94 8.22 1.70
N PRO A 45 10.34 7.09 1.11
CA PRO A 45 11.70 6.59 1.27
C PRO A 45 12.66 7.70 0.85
N SER A 46 13.40 8.23 1.81
CA SER A 46 14.40 9.26 1.59
C SER A 46 15.48 8.73 0.65
N SER A 47 15.37 9.05 -0.63
CA SER A 47 16.51 9.01 -1.55
C SER A 47 17.42 10.19 -1.22
N PRO A 48 18.75 10.01 -1.03
CA PRO A 48 19.64 11.13 -0.73
C PRO A 48 19.70 12.06 -1.95
N ALA A 49 19.06 13.23 -1.86
CA ALA A 49 19.19 14.28 -2.85
C ALA A 49 20.54 14.99 -2.66
N GLY A 50 21.44 14.83 -3.63
CA GLY A 50 22.51 15.79 -3.88
C GLY A 50 21.89 17.08 -4.43
N GLY A 51 22.15 18.20 -3.77
CA GLY A 51 21.62 19.50 -4.17
C GLY A 51 22.33 20.12 -5.37
N ALA A 52 21.60 20.91 -6.15
CA ALA A 52 21.96 22.28 -6.52
C ALA A 52 20.89 22.96 -7.41
N ALA A 53 20.39 24.09 -6.88
CA ALA A 53 20.12 25.39 -7.50
C ALA A 53 19.44 25.53 -8.89
N ALA A 54 18.25 26.15 -8.81
CA ALA A 54 17.73 27.31 -9.55
C ALA A 54 18.30 27.69 -10.93
N THR A 55 17.39 27.80 -11.90
CA THR A 55 17.58 28.38 -13.23
C THR A 55 17.24 29.87 -13.28
N ALA A 56 18.18 30.70 -13.74
CA ALA A 56 17.96 32.00 -14.37
C ALA A 56 19.10 32.26 -15.37
N GLY A 57 18.78 32.88 -16.51
CA GLY A 57 19.58 32.80 -17.74
C GLY A 57 20.57 33.93 -18.03
N ALA A 58 21.10 33.81 -19.26
CA ALA A 58 21.73 34.81 -20.14
C ALA A 58 23.25 34.69 -20.40
N ALA A 59 23.53 34.35 -21.67
CA ALA A 59 24.56 34.87 -22.58
C ALA A 59 26.07 34.77 -22.25
N GLY A 60 26.84 34.21 -23.19
CA GLY A 60 28.28 34.53 -23.33
C GLY A 60 29.17 33.47 -23.99
N ALA A 61 29.31 33.58 -25.32
CA ALA A 61 30.44 33.27 -26.21
C ALA A 61 31.51 32.18 -25.89
N ALA A 62 31.64 31.27 -26.87
CA ALA A 62 32.85 30.82 -27.59
C ALA A 62 34.12 30.32 -26.84
N GLY A 63 34.57 29.11 -27.21
CA GLY A 63 35.96 28.68 -27.02
C GLY A 63 36.16 27.17 -27.16
N ALA A 64 36.92 26.77 -28.19
CA ALA A 64 37.24 25.39 -28.56
C ALA A 64 38.17 24.66 -27.56
N ALA A 65 38.08 23.32 -27.53
CA ALA A 65 39.17 22.37 -27.78
C ALA A 65 38.92 21.00 -27.11
N ALA A 66 39.23 19.95 -27.87
CA ALA A 66 39.18 18.56 -27.48
C ALA A 66 40.24 18.17 -26.44
N LYS A 67 39.96 17.16 -25.61
CA LYS A 67 40.89 16.07 -25.31
C LYS A 67 40.18 14.76 -24.98
N ALA A 68 40.59 13.74 -25.73
CA ALA A 68 40.46 12.34 -25.39
C ALA A 68 41.48 11.94 -24.32
N GLY A 69 41.16 10.92 -23.52
CA GLY A 69 42.12 10.20 -22.68
C GLY A 69 41.45 9.54 -21.48
N GLY A 70 41.32 8.21 -21.52
CA GLY A 70 40.84 7.43 -20.36
C GLY A 70 40.31 6.05 -20.72
N ALA A 71 41.10 5.25 -21.43
CA ALA A 71 40.78 3.85 -21.65
C ALA A 71 40.96 3.02 -20.36
N SER A 72 40.07 2.04 -20.21
CA SER A 72 40.37 0.67 -19.78
C SER A 72 40.01 0.23 -18.34
N LYS A 73 39.32 -0.92 -18.30
CA LYS A 73 39.28 -1.96 -17.24
C LYS A 73 38.29 -1.80 -16.09
N TRP A 74 36.99 -1.91 -16.36
CA TRP A 74 36.10 -2.66 -15.44
C TRP A 74 34.94 -3.33 -16.16
N LEU A 75 35.33 -4.18 -17.11
CA LEU A 75 34.48 -5.12 -17.83
C LEU A 75 34.68 -6.50 -17.20
N GLY A 76 33.85 -6.84 -16.22
CA GLY A 76 33.79 -8.18 -15.65
C GLY A 76 33.33 -8.13 -14.20
N PRO A 77 32.06 -8.47 -13.88
CA PRO A 77 31.54 -9.83 -14.13
C PRO A 77 30.01 -9.95 -14.38
N LEU A 78 29.36 -9.05 -15.12
CA LEU A 78 27.90 -9.14 -15.40
C LEU A 78 27.51 -9.86 -16.71
N ALA A 79 28.38 -10.74 -17.23
CA ALA A 79 28.07 -11.58 -18.40
C ALA A 79 27.71 -13.04 -18.04
N GLY A 80 27.68 -13.41 -16.75
CA GLY A 80 27.58 -14.82 -16.31
C GLY A 80 26.19 -15.35 -15.93
N ILE A 81 25.18 -14.51 -15.70
CA ILE A 81 23.85 -14.96 -15.21
C ILE A 81 22.82 -15.14 -16.34
N ALA A 82 23.11 -14.68 -17.57
CA ALA A 82 22.17 -14.79 -18.69
C ALA A 82 22.20 -16.16 -19.41
N ALA A 83 23.17 -17.02 -19.14
CA ALA A 83 23.30 -18.35 -19.77
C ALA A 83 22.84 -19.53 -18.89
N GLY A 84 22.57 -19.31 -17.60
CA GLY A 84 22.21 -20.39 -16.65
C GLY A 84 20.72 -20.78 -16.62
N GLY A 85 19.82 -19.91 -17.06
CA GLY A 85 18.37 -20.15 -17.00
C GLY A 85 17.82 -21.06 -18.11
N LEU A 86 18.51 -21.12 -19.26
CA LEU A 86 18.04 -21.86 -20.45
C LEU A 86 18.42 -23.35 -20.45
N LEU A 87 19.42 -23.75 -19.65
CA LEU A 87 19.77 -25.17 -19.48
C LEU A 87 18.92 -25.85 -18.38
N ALA A 88 18.43 -25.08 -17.40
CA ALA A 88 17.57 -25.61 -16.32
C ALA A 88 16.17 -26.02 -16.82
N SER A 89 15.64 -25.34 -17.84
CA SER A 89 14.33 -25.68 -18.42
C SER A 89 14.36 -26.87 -19.39
N MET A 90 15.53 -27.27 -19.89
CA MET A 90 15.68 -28.46 -20.74
C MET A 90 15.89 -29.76 -19.96
N PHE A 91 16.28 -29.69 -18.68
CA PHE A 91 16.53 -30.88 -17.85
C PHE A 91 15.34 -31.28 -16.97
N MET A 92 14.36 -30.41 -16.77
CA MET A 92 13.23 -30.66 -15.85
C MET A 92 11.92 -30.94 -16.58
N GLY A 93 12.01 -31.85 -17.55
CA GLY A 93 10.88 -32.41 -18.29
C GLY A 93 10.96 -33.93 -18.34
N GLY A 94 10.23 -34.59 -17.42
CA GLY A 94 9.74 -35.97 -17.55
C GLY A 94 10.69 -37.11 -17.17
N GLY A 95 10.33 -37.86 -16.12
CA GLY A 95 10.70 -39.27 -16.03
C GLY A 95 11.04 -39.83 -14.66
N PHE A 96 10.01 -40.34 -13.96
CA PHE A 96 10.04 -41.60 -13.18
C PHE A 96 10.90 -41.76 -11.90
N GLN A 97 10.20 -42.25 -10.87
CA GLN A 97 10.60 -43.30 -9.93
C GLN A 97 11.75 -43.05 -8.94
N GLY A 98 11.35 -43.02 -7.67
CA GLY A 98 12.21 -43.27 -6.51
C GLY A 98 12.40 -42.02 -5.67
N MET A 99 12.11 -42.13 -4.37
CA MET A 99 12.34 -41.06 -3.38
C MET A 99 13.74 -40.47 -3.57
N GLN A 100 13.78 -39.27 -4.15
CA GLN A 100 15.01 -38.62 -4.53
C GLN A 100 15.63 -38.02 -3.26
N ILE A 101 16.93 -38.22 -3.06
CA ILE A 101 17.72 -37.54 -2.01
C ILE A 101 17.48 -36.01 -2.05
N PHE A 102 17.12 -35.49 -3.22
CA PHE A 102 16.72 -34.11 -3.44
C PHE A 102 15.42 -33.71 -2.72
N ASP A 103 14.39 -34.56 -2.67
CA ASP A 103 13.16 -34.28 -1.91
C ASP A 103 13.42 -34.36 -0.40
N ILE A 104 14.30 -35.26 0.04
CA ILE A 104 14.72 -35.34 1.45
C ILE A 104 15.51 -34.10 1.84
N LEU A 105 16.36 -33.56 0.95
CA LEU A 105 17.07 -32.31 1.18
C LEU A 105 16.12 -31.10 1.23
N ILE A 106 15.13 -31.03 0.35
CA ILE A 106 14.11 -29.98 0.38
C ILE A 106 13.29 -30.07 1.68
N MET A 107 12.87 -31.26 2.08
CA MET A 107 12.15 -31.48 3.34
C MET A 107 13.01 -31.17 4.57
N ALA A 108 14.32 -31.46 4.54
CA ALA A 108 15.25 -31.09 5.60
C ALA A 108 15.44 -29.58 5.71
N VAL A 109 15.48 -28.86 4.58
CA VAL A 109 15.54 -27.39 4.55
C VAL A 109 14.24 -26.78 5.06
N ILE A 110 13.09 -27.30 4.65
CA ILE A 110 11.78 -26.85 5.16
C ILE A 110 11.66 -27.10 6.67
N ALA A 111 12.03 -28.29 7.14
CA ALA A 111 12.05 -28.62 8.56
C ALA A 111 13.02 -27.74 9.35
N PHE A 112 14.19 -27.42 8.79
CA PHE A 112 15.17 -26.52 9.40
C PHE A 112 14.64 -25.09 9.52
N VAL A 113 13.95 -24.57 8.49
CA VAL A 113 13.35 -23.23 8.52
C VAL A 113 12.22 -23.16 9.55
N ILE A 114 11.34 -24.17 9.60
CA ILE A 114 10.26 -24.26 10.59
C ILE A 114 10.84 -24.34 12.01
N PHE A 115 11.83 -25.21 12.23
CA PHE A 115 12.47 -25.38 13.53
C PHE A 115 13.21 -24.10 13.98
N ARG A 116 13.92 -23.43 13.07
CA ARG A 116 14.59 -22.15 13.34
C ARG A 116 13.59 -21.05 13.68
N PHE A 117 12.45 -21.01 13.02
CA PHE A 117 11.40 -20.02 13.27
C PHE A 117 10.71 -20.24 14.61
N ILE A 118 10.44 -21.50 14.99
CA ILE A 118 9.88 -21.86 16.30
C ILE A 118 10.90 -21.61 17.43
N ALA A 119 12.17 -21.96 17.23
CA ALA A 119 13.24 -21.71 18.20
C ALA A 119 13.52 -20.20 18.39
N ALA A 120 13.42 -19.40 17.33
CA ALA A 120 13.50 -17.94 17.41
C ALA A 120 12.31 -17.31 18.16
N ARG A 121 11.11 -17.91 18.03
CA ARG A 121 9.92 -17.50 18.80
C ARG A 121 10.03 -17.87 20.29
N ARG A 122 10.59 -19.04 20.63
CA ARG A 122 10.80 -19.46 22.03
C ARG A 122 11.89 -18.65 22.74
N ARG A 123 12.95 -18.21 22.04
CA ARG A 123 13.95 -17.29 22.62
C ARG A 123 13.38 -15.93 23.03
N LYS A 124 12.36 -15.43 22.33
CA LYS A 124 11.65 -14.20 22.75
C LYS A 124 10.71 -14.41 23.94
N GLN A 125 10.39 -15.65 24.30
CA GLN A 125 9.50 -15.99 25.42
C GLN A 125 10.25 -16.44 26.68
N GLN A 126 11.58 -16.58 26.61
CA GLN A 126 12.42 -17.06 27.72
C GLN A 126 13.19 -15.96 28.46
N GLU A 127 13.05 -14.69 28.09
CA GLU A 127 13.57 -13.55 28.87
C GLU A 127 12.61 -13.05 29.97
N HIS A 128 11.49 -13.75 30.21
CA HIS A 128 10.60 -13.48 31.35
C HIS A 128 10.39 -14.75 32.18
N LEU A 129 11.44 -15.24 32.83
CA LEU A 129 11.35 -16.13 34.00
C LEU A 129 12.64 -16.01 34.81
N ALA A 130 12.57 -15.19 35.86
CA ALA A 130 13.57 -15.09 36.92
C ALA A 130 13.65 -16.41 37.73
N PRO A 131 14.75 -16.64 38.46
CA PRO A 131 14.58 -16.72 39.91
C PRO A 131 15.73 -16.12 40.76
N ALA A 132 15.29 -15.37 41.78
CA ALA A 132 15.69 -15.35 43.20
C ALA A 132 17.17 -15.46 43.64
N GLY A 133 17.62 -14.42 44.37
CA GLY A 133 18.72 -14.44 45.35
C GLY A 133 18.94 -13.07 46.01
N ALA A 134 18.60 -12.94 47.30
CA ALA A 134 18.70 -11.73 48.15
C ALA A 134 20.13 -11.50 48.70
N PRO A 135 20.38 -10.57 49.66
CA PRO A 135 20.03 -9.15 49.78
C PRO A 135 21.29 -8.26 49.96
N MET A 136 21.23 -6.94 49.72
CA MET A 136 22.03 -6.00 50.54
C MET A 136 21.54 -4.54 50.47
N GLN A 137 21.70 -3.88 51.63
CA GLN A 137 21.45 -2.48 51.96
C GLN A 137 22.04 -1.50 50.95
N ARG A 138 21.39 -0.33 50.79
CA ARG A 138 21.83 0.94 51.41
C ARG A 138 20.89 2.08 51.04
N GLU A 139 20.57 2.88 52.05
CA GLU A 139 19.92 4.20 51.97
C GLU A 139 20.52 5.09 50.87
N VAL A 140 19.79 6.06 50.36
CA VAL A 140 20.02 7.52 50.54
C VAL A 140 19.10 8.31 49.58
N PHE A 141 18.49 9.36 50.14
CA PHE A 141 17.92 10.58 49.53
C PHE A 141 16.51 10.56 48.89
N GLU A 142 15.58 11.16 49.64
CA GLU A 142 14.47 11.96 49.10
C GLU A 142 15.00 13.05 48.13
N GLN A 143 14.38 13.18 46.96
CA GLN A 143 14.10 14.52 46.42
C GLN A 143 13.02 14.48 45.32
N LYS A 144 11.91 15.12 45.65
CA LYS A 144 10.83 15.55 44.76
C LYS A 144 11.37 16.45 43.64
N PRO A 145 10.91 16.35 42.37
CA PRO A 145 11.12 17.42 41.42
C PRO A 145 9.88 18.33 41.38
N ALA A 146 10.05 19.53 41.93
CA ALA A 146 9.34 20.71 41.48
C ALA A 146 9.97 21.19 40.18
N GLY A 147 9.16 21.71 39.26
CA GLY A 147 9.62 22.19 37.97
C GLY A 147 10.57 23.37 38.06
N MET A 148 11.48 23.46 37.09
CA MET A 148 11.93 24.70 36.47
C MET A 148 12.63 24.34 35.16
N GLY A 149 12.37 25.13 34.12
CA GLY A 149 12.88 24.92 32.77
C GLY A 149 14.39 24.86 32.68
N SER A 150 14.87 24.06 31.72
CA SER A 150 16.26 24.08 31.28
C SER A 150 16.29 24.38 29.79
N ILE A 151 16.68 25.63 29.50
CA ILE A 151 17.19 26.12 28.22
C ILE A 151 18.54 25.43 27.99
N PHE A 152 18.58 24.34 27.22
CA PHE A 152 19.75 24.00 26.40
C PHE A 152 19.38 22.92 25.38
N GLY A 153 19.71 23.17 24.12
CA GLY A 153 19.28 22.39 22.96
C GLY A 153 19.73 20.94 23.00
N GLY A 154 18.76 20.04 23.02
CA GLY A 154 18.89 18.67 22.54
C GLY A 154 17.86 18.49 21.43
N SER A 155 18.31 18.13 20.22
CA SER A 155 17.44 17.75 19.11
C SER A 155 16.59 16.55 19.51
N ALA A 156 15.41 16.81 20.05
CA ALA A 156 14.35 15.83 20.12
C ALA A 156 13.98 15.48 18.68
N ALA A 157 14.03 14.18 18.35
CA ALA A 157 13.41 13.67 17.15
C ALA A 157 11.97 14.22 17.05
N PRO A 158 11.50 14.66 15.87
CA PRO A 158 10.14 15.16 15.76
C PRO A 158 9.22 14.01 16.17
N ALA A 159 8.58 14.14 17.33
CA ALA A 159 7.42 13.33 17.65
C ALA A 159 6.44 13.58 16.51
N ALA A 160 6.13 12.55 15.72
CA ALA A 160 5.13 12.62 14.67
C ALA A 160 3.90 13.29 15.28
N ALA A 161 3.55 14.47 14.75
CA ALA A 161 2.43 15.24 15.25
C ALA A 161 1.20 14.31 15.24
N ARG A 162 0.62 14.06 16.41
CA ARG A 162 -0.63 13.29 16.49
C ARG A 162 -1.66 14.01 15.62
N PRO A 163 -2.45 13.27 14.83
CA PRO A 163 -3.48 13.86 13.99
C PRO A 163 -4.38 14.77 14.82
N VAL A 164 -4.71 15.95 14.29
CA VAL A 164 -5.58 16.91 14.95
C VAL A 164 -7.01 16.37 14.81
N ILE A 165 -7.49 15.68 15.84
CA ILE A 165 -8.86 15.17 15.90
C ILE A 165 -9.71 16.21 16.63
N ASN A 166 -10.37 17.09 15.88
CA ASN A 166 -11.46 17.93 16.38
C ASN A 166 -12.79 17.19 16.18
N ALA A 167 -12.95 16.08 16.88
CA ALA A 167 -14.11 15.21 16.76
C ALA A 167 -15.27 15.68 17.66
N PRO A 168 -16.52 15.62 17.17
CA PRO A 168 -17.71 15.81 18.00
C PRO A 168 -17.81 14.79 19.14
N ALA A 169 -18.48 15.14 20.24
CA ALA A 169 -18.64 14.26 21.39
C ALA A 169 -19.39 12.94 21.09
N TRP A 170 -20.22 12.92 20.04
CA TRP A 170 -20.94 11.72 19.59
C TRP A 170 -20.10 10.82 18.68
N PHE A 171 -18.93 11.27 18.21
CA PHE A 171 -18.11 10.53 17.26
C PHE A 171 -17.31 9.43 17.97
N ASN A 172 -17.43 8.20 17.46
CA ASN A 172 -16.67 7.05 17.95
C ASN A 172 -15.76 6.52 16.85
N GLU A 173 -14.46 6.78 17.00
CA GLU A 173 -13.42 6.41 16.03
C GLU A 173 -13.41 4.91 15.69
N GLN A 174 -13.49 4.03 16.70
CA GLN A 174 -13.40 2.59 16.48
C GLN A 174 -14.56 2.07 15.62
N SER A 175 -15.79 2.49 15.96
CA SER A 175 -16.98 2.13 15.18
C SER A 175 -16.95 2.73 13.77
N PHE A 176 -16.41 3.95 13.64
CA PHE A 176 -16.28 4.62 12.36
C PHE A 176 -15.28 3.93 11.44
N LEU A 177 -14.12 3.49 11.97
CA LEU A 177 -13.11 2.76 11.20
C LEU A 177 -13.61 1.38 10.74
N GLU A 178 -14.37 0.68 11.59
CA GLU A 178 -15.00 -0.59 11.23
C GLU A 178 -16.05 -0.41 10.14
N ALA A 179 -16.94 0.59 10.31
CA ALA A 179 -17.93 0.95 9.30
C ALA A 179 -17.26 1.37 7.98
N ALA A 180 -16.20 2.17 8.03
CA ALA A 180 -15.44 2.60 6.86
C ALA A 180 -14.84 1.43 6.09
N ARG A 181 -14.31 0.41 6.78
CA ARG A 181 -13.81 -0.82 6.13
C ARG A 181 -14.92 -1.55 5.39
N SER A 182 -16.09 -1.74 6.02
CA SER A 182 -17.23 -2.38 5.37
C SER A 182 -17.71 -1.56 4.18
N HIS A 183 -17.78 -0.25 4.35
CA HIS A 183 -18.25 0.69 3.33
C HIS A 183 -17.36 0.68 2.09
N PHE A 184 -16.04 0.68 2.27
CA PHE A 184 -15.07 0.55 1.18
C PHE A 184 -15.30 -0.74 0.36
N GLN A 185 -15.50 -1.88 1.04
CA GLN A 185 -15.75 -3.16 0.36
C GLN A 185 -17.07 -3.16 -0.40
N SER A 186 -18.14 -2.62 0.19
CA SER A 186 -19.44 -2.49 -0.47
C SER A 186 -19.36 -1.59 -1.70
N LEU A 187 -18.69 -0.44 -1.62
CA LEU A 187 -18.48 0.45 -2.76
C LEU A 187 -17.69 -0.22 -3.87
N GLN A 188 -16.63 -0.99 -3.54
CA GLN A 188 -15.89 -1.75 -4.53
C GLN A 188 -16.77 -2.80 -5.24
N GLN A 189 -17.63 -3.49 -4.50
CA GLN A 189 -18.57 -4.47 -5.09
C GLN A 189 -19.57 -3.80 -6.04
N HIS A 190 -20.19 -2.70 -5.63
CA HIS A 190 -21.12 -1.94 -6.48
C HIS A 190 -20.42 -1.34 -7.70
N TRP A 191 -19.18 -0.88 -7.54
CA TRP A 191 -18.34 -0.40 -8.64
C TRP A 191 -18.05 -1.50 -9.65
N ASP A 192 -17.68 -2.68 -9.17
CA ASP A 192 -17.37 -3.84 -10.00
C ASP A 192 -18.60 -4.33 -10.78
N ALA A 193 -19.75 -4.33 -10.13
CA ALA A 193 -21.06 -4.68 -10.69
C ALA A 193 -21.70 -3.58 -11.56
N ASN A 194 -21.06 -2.41 -11.67
CA ASN A 194 -21.59 -1.25 -12.40
C ASN A 194 -22.95 -0.72 -11.86
N GLU A 195 -23.18 -0.82 -10.56
CA GLU A 195 -24.42 -0.39 -9.91
C GLU A 195 -24.36 1.09 -9.49
N MET A 196 -24.31 2.00 -10.46
CA MET A 196 -24.14 3.44 -10.17
C MET A 196 -25.26 4.05 -9.32
N ASP A 197 -26.48 3.51 -9.42
CA ASP A 197 -27.60 3.97 -8.61
C ASP A 197 -27.38 3.67 -7.12
N LYS A 198 -26.69 2.56 -6.79
CA LYS A 198 -26.30 2.23 -5.42
C LYS A 198 -25.15 3.08 -4.92
N ILE A 199 -24.17 3.35 -5.78
CA ILE A 199 -23.04 4.23 -5.42
C ILE A 199 -23.52 5.66 -5.14
N ALA A 200 -24.55 6.14 -5.85
CA ALA A 200 -25.10 7.48 -5.69
C ALA A 200 -25.62 7.77 -4.27
N GLU A 201 -25.99 6.76 -3.50
CA GLU A 201 -26.46 6.91 -2.11
C GLU A 201 -25.32 7.23 -1.12
N PHE A 202 -24.08 7.00 -1.52
CA PHE A 202 -22.90 7.02 -0.65
C PHE A 202 -21.86 8.07 -1.04
N VAL A 203 -22.07 8.77 -2.14
CA VAL A 203 -21.14 9.76 -2.67
C VAL A 203 -21.83 11.09 -2.86
N THR A 204 -21.06 12.18 -2.83
CA THR A 204 -21.60 13.50 -3.17
C THR A 204 -21.99 13.57 -4.67
N PRO A 205 -22.92 14.46 -5.06
CA PRO A 205 -23.30 14.61 -6.47
C PRO A 205 -22.12 14.91 -7.40
N GLN A 206 -21.16 15.73 -6.93
CA GLN A 206 -19.94 16.04 -7.67
C GLN A 206 -19.07 14.79 -7.89
N MET A 207 -18.94 13.95 -6.85
CA MET A 207 -18.17 12.71 -6.95
C MET A 207 -18.88 11.69 -7.85
N LEU A 208 -20.21 11.63 -7.81
CA LEU A 208 -20.99 10.75 -8.69
C LEU A 208 -20.76 11.06 -10.17
N GLU A 209 -20.74 12.34 -10.55
CA GLU A 209 -20.46 12.73 -11.94
C GLU A 209 -19.06 12.30 -12.40
N PHE A 210 -18.06 12.44 -11.52
CA PHE A 210 -16.71 11.95 -11.79
C PHE A 210 -16.69 10.43 -11.98
N LEU A 211 -17.31 9.69 -11.08
CA LEU A 211 -17.37 8.22 -11.14
C LEU A 211 -18.10 7.72 -12.38
N LYS A 212 -19.18 8.39 -12.80
CA LYS A 212 -19.89 8.06 -14.04
C LYS A 212 -18.99 8.21 -15.27
N ARG A 213 -18.15 9.25 -15.33
CA ARG A 213 -17.17 9.42 -16.42
C ARG A 213 -16.11 8.33 -16.40
N GLU A 214 -15.52 8.06 -15.24
CA GLU A 214 -14.53 6.97 -15.09
C GLU A 214 -15.10 5.61 -15.48
N ARG A 215 -16.36 5.34 -15.11
CA ARG A 215 -17.03 4.10 -15.45
C ARG A 215 -17.33 4.01 -16.95
N ALA A 216 -17.72 5.11 -17.58
CA ALA A 216 -17.91 5.16 -19.03
C ALA A 216 -16.60 4.88 -19.79
N ASP A 217 -15.46 5.36 -19.30
CA ASP A 217 -14.14 5.11 -19.89
C ASP A 217 -13.70 3.62 -19.79
N LEU A 218 -14.18 2.90 -18.76
CA LEU A 218 -13.92 1.47 -18.58
C LEU A 218 -14.80 0.57 -19.47
N GLY A 219 -15.91 1.11 -19.99
CA GLY A 219 -16.89 0.38 -20.78
C GLY A 219 -17.72 -0.64 -19.99
N ASP A 220 -18.40 -1.53 -20.73
CA ASP A 220 -19.39 -2.46 -20.19
C ASP A 220 -18.79 -3.75 -19.59
N ALA A 221 -17.46 -3.86 -19.53
CA ALA A 221 -16.81 -5.02 -18.94
C ALA A 221 -17.08 -5.10 -17.44
N PHE A 222 -17.50 -6.28 -16.98
CA PHE A 222 -17.54 -6.57 -15.54
C PHE A 222 -16.13 -6.49 -14.98
N GLN A 223 -16.00 -5.78 -13.87
CA GLN A 223 -14.72 -5.69 -13.16
C GLN A 223 -14.72 -6.70 -12.02
N SER A 224 -13.54 -7.11 -11.60
CA SER A 224 -13.38 -7.97 -10.44
C SER A 224 -12.12 -7.53 -9.73
N THR A 225 -12.32 -6.85 -8.61
CA THR A 225 -11.24 -6.35 -7.76
C THR A 225 -11.29 -7.06 -6.43
N TYR A 226 -10.15 -7.66 -6.06
CA TYR A 226 -9.93 -8.27 -4.76
C TYR A 226 -8.97 -7.39 -3.97
N ILE A 227 -9.31 -7.13 -2.70
CA ILE A 227 -8.52 -6.26 -1.84
C ILE A 227 -7.98 -7.11 -0.69
N ASP A 228 -6.67 -7.31 -0.70
CA ASP A 228 -5.95 -8.02 0.34
C ASP A 228 -5.33 -7.03 1.33
N ASN A 229 -5.28 -7.44 2.60
CA ASN A 229 -4.66 -6.67 3.68
C ASN A 229 -5.15 -5.22 3.74
N LEU A 230 -6.47 -4.98 3.77
CA LEU A 230 -7.02 -3.63 3.90
C LEU A 230 -6.79 -3.02 5.29
N GLN A 231 -5.91 -2.04 5.37
CA GLN A 231 -5.75 -1.15 6.51
C GLN A 231 -6.57 0.13 6.30
N VAL A 232 -7.14 0.62 7.40
CA VAL A 232 -7.87 1.89 7.45
C VAL A 232 -7.32 2.69 8.62
N GLN A 233 -6.99 3.95 8.38
CA GLN A 233 -6.51 4.88 9.39
C GLN A 233 -7.35 6.16 9.34
N LEU A 234 -7.67 6.71 10.51
CA LEU A 234 -8.28 8.03 10.62
C LEU A 234 -7.16 9.08 10.70
N ASP A 235 -7.11 9.98 9.73
CA ASP A 235 -6.10 11.04 9.69
C ASP A 235 -6.56 12.30 10.39
N GLY A 236 -7.87 12.51 10.50
CA GLY A 236 -8.43 13.59 11.28
C GLY A 236 -9.92 13.75 11.06
N VAL A 237 -10.54 14.48 11.98
CA VAL A 237 -11.95 14.84 11.96
C VAL A 237 -12.04 16.32 12.29
N ASP A 238 -12.80 17.05 11.49
CA ASP A 238 -13.11 18.45 11.69
C ASP A 238 -14.61 18.63 11.77
N ASP A 239 -15.10 19.01 12.96
CA ASP A 239 -16.48 19.49 13.08
C ASP A 239 -16.56 20.96 12.64
N ARG A 240 -17.36 21.23 11.60
CA ARG A 240 -17.65 22.58 11.10
C ARG A 240 -19.12 22.93 11.34
N ALA A 241 -19.42 24.21 11.23
CA ALA A 241 -20.77 24.75 11.48
C ALA A 241 -21.86 24.11 10.60
N ASP A 242 -21.53 23.74 9.37
CA ASP A 242 -22.46 23.19 8.36
C ASP A 242 -22.37 21.67 8.22
N LYS A 243 -21.21 21.08 8.50
CA LYS A 243 -20.95 19.63 8.35
C LYS A 243 -19.75 19.16 9.16
N THR A 244 -19.71 17.86 9.44
CA THR A 244 -18.51 17.20 9.94
C THR A 244 -17.74 16.59 8.77
N ILE A 245 -16.43 16.80 8.74
CA ILE A 245 -15.52 16.26 7.73
C ILE A 245 -14.58 15.27 8.40
N ALA A 246 -14.38 14.10 7.80
CA ALA A 246 -13.41 13.12 8.27
C ALA A 246 -12.51 12.70 7.11
N THR A 247 -11.21 12.65 7.36
CA THR A 247 -10.24 12.10 6.40
C THR A 247 -9.82 10.70 6.84
N LEU A 248 -9.97 9.73 5.95
CA LEU A 248 -9.55 8.35 6.14
C LEU A 248 -8.47 8.00 5.12
N THR A 249 -7.44 7.27 5.53
CA THR A 249 -6.49 6.65 4.60
C THR A 249 -6.68 5.14 4.55
N PHE A 250 -6.92 4.65 3.33
CA PHE A 250 -7.00 3.24 2.99
C PHE A 250 -5.71 2.79 2.35
N SER A 251 -5.19 1.65 2.76
CA SER A 251 -4.03 1.02 2.12
C SER A 251 -4.18 -0.49 2.09
N GLY A 252 -3.55 -1.12 1.10
CA GLY A 252 -3.62 -2.56 0.93
C GLY A 252 -3.04 -3.00 -0.41
N VAL A 253 -3.43 -4.20 -0.85
CA VAL A 253 -3.04 -4.77 -2.15
C VAL A 253 -4.29 -5.05 -2.96
N SER A 254 -4.38 -4.45 -4.15
CA SER A 254 -5.48 -4.64 -5.09
C SER A 254 -5.10 -5.64 -6.16
N LYS A 255 -5.99 -6.59 -6.45
CA LYS A 255 -5.77 -7.66 -7.42
C LYS A 255 -6.93 -7.73 -8.38
N THR A 256 -6.64 -8.01 -9.64
CA THR A 256 -7.67 -8.28 -10.66
C THR A 256 -8.07 -9.76 -10.71
N SER A 257 -7.29 -10.63 -10.05
CA SER A 257 -7.53 -12.06 -9.94
C SER A 257 -6.96 -12.61 -8.63
N ARG A 258 -7.55 -13.70 -8.10
CA ARG A 258 -7.08 -14.36 -6.86
C ARG A 258 -5.65 -14.90 -6.95
N PHE A 259 -5.16 -15.15 -8.16
CA PHE A 259 -3.81 -15.68 -8.40
C PHE A 259 -2.79 -14.59 -8.73
N ASP A 260 -3.24 -13.33 -8.86
CA ASP A 260 -2.37 -12.20 -9.11
C ASP A 260 -1.64 -11.78 -7.84
N GLN A 261 -0.42 -11.25 -8.01
CA GLN A 261 0.35 -10.62 -6.93
C GLN A 261 -0.32 -9.32 -6.50
N GLY A 262 -0.95 -8.61 -7.43
CA GLY A 262 -1.65 -7.35 -7.20
C GLY A 262 -0.73 -6.15 -7.10
N GLU A 263 -1.35 -4.99 -6.95
CA GLU A 263 -0.72 -3.68 -6.85
C GLU A 263 -0.96 -3.10 -5.45
N VAL A 264 0.11 -2.67 -4.78
CA VAL A 264 0.00 -1.96 -3.50
C VAL A 264 -0.63 -0.59 -3.76
N PHE A 265 -1.60 -0.20 -2.95
CA PHE A 265 -2.23 1.11 -3.05
C PHE A 265 -2.29 1.82 -1.68
N SER A 266 -2.33 3.15 -1.73
CA SER A 266 -2.58 4.04 -0.60
C SER A 266 -3.41 5.21 -1.09
N GLU A 267 -4.60 5.42 -0.53
CA GLU A 267 -5.50 6.50 -0.92
C GLU A 267 -6.22 7.10 0.28
N SER A 268 -6.34 8.42 0.29
CA SER A 268 -7.08 9.17 1.30
C SER A 268 -8.45 9.56 0.77
N TRP A 269 -9.49 9.26 1.54
CA TRP A 269 -10.87 9.60 1.26
C TRP A 269 -11.32 10.72 2.17
N ASN A 270 -11.92 11.74 1.57
CA ASN A 270 -12.57 12.81 2.29
C ASN A 270 -14.05 12.48 2.44
N MET A 271 -14.48 12.22 3.66
CA MET A 271 -15.86 11.93 4.02
C MET A 271 -16.52 13.18 4.58
N GLU A 272 -17.76 13.43 4.19
CA GLU A 272 -18.57 14.50 4.76
C GLU A 272 -19.89 13.98 5.31
N ARG A 273 -20.33 14.56 6.42
CA ARG A 273 -21.63 14.29 7.03
C ARG A 273 -22.32 15.62 7.31
N PRO A 274 -23.48 15.90 6.70
CA PRO A 274 -24.28 17.07 7.05
C PRO A 274 -24.63 17.09 8.53
N GLN A 275 -24.78 18.28 9.10
CA GLN A 275 -25.28 18.40 10.48
C GLN A 275 -26.73 17.91 10.58
N GLY A 276 -27.07 17.31 11.72
CA GLY A 276 -28.41 16.79 12.01
C GLY A 276 -28.40 15.33 12.47
N GLU A 277 -29.58 14.88 12.92
CA GLU A 277 -29.78 13.50 13.33
C GLU A 277 -29.85 12.57 12.11
N ASN A 278 -29.29 11.36 12.24
CA ASN A 278 -29.35 10.30 11.23
C ASN A 278 -28.83 10.67 9.82
N GLN A 279 -28.01 11.72 9.70
CA GLN A 279 -27.37 12.06 8.42
C GLN A 279 -26.30 11.02 8.03
N PRO A 280 -26.25 10.60 6.75
CA PRO A 280 -25.26 9.65 6.27
C PRO A 280 -23.88 10.29 6.11
N TRP A 281 -22.84 9.46 6.12
CA TRP A 281 -21.51 9.84 5.65
C TRP A 281 -21.44 9.63 4.13
N LEU A 282 -20.98 10.65 3.42
CA LEU A 282 -20.82 10.64 1.97
C LEU A 282 -19.36 10.82 1.59
N VAL A 283 -18.91 10.11 0.55
CA VAL A 283 -17.59 10.33 -0.04
C VAL A 283 -17.61 11.61 -0.88
N ALA A 284 -16.88 12.63 -0.42
CA ALA A 284 -16.74 13.91 -1.08
C ALA A 284 -15.50 14.00 -1.99
N GLY A 285 -14.50 13.16 -1.75
CA GLY A 285 -13.30 13.11 -2.59
C GLY A 285 -12.40 11.93 -2.29
N ILE A 286 -11.56 11.58 -3.26
CA ILE A 286 -10.54 10.54 -3.18
C ILE A 286 -9.23 11.16 -3.63
N ARG A 287 -8.13 10.86 -2.94
CA ARG A 287 -6.78 11.27 -3.29
C ARG A 287 -5.85 10.09 -3.22
N GLN A 288 -5.08 9.84 -4.28
CA GLN A 288 -4.00 8.85 -4.24
C GLN A 288 -2.79 9.40 -3.47
N ASN A 289 -2.16 8.57 -2.66
CA ASN A 289 -1.01 8.95 -1.82
C ASN A 289 0.34 8.51 -2.41
N GLY A 290 0.35 7.67 -3.44
CA GLY A 290 1.55 7.20 -4.14
C GLY A 290 1.21 6.28 -5.30
#